data_AF-A0A356PBA9-F1
#
_entry.id   AF-A0A356PBA9-F1
#
_cell.length_a   1.000
_cell.length_b   1.000
_cell.length_c   1.000
_cell.angle_alpha   90.00
_cell.angle_beta   90.00
_cell.angle_gamma   90.00
#
_symmetry.space_group_name_H-M   'P 1'
#
loop_
_entity.id
_entity.type
_entity.pdbx_description
1 polymer ?
#
loop_
_entity_poly.entity_id
_entity_poly.type
_entity_poly.pdbx_seq_one_letter_code
_entity_poly.pdbx_strand_id
1 'polypeptide(L)'
;MNSFDIQGYHMFNQFAGHHPLIDKLFGFLAQYSLELYFVLFIIAWLTLPKSEIRQRHALVIMGLAGVLGLIINVIVSHIYFRPRPFMVLEKGTFTQLIPHSPDASFP
;
A
#
# COMPACT_ATOMS: atom_id res chain seq x y z
N MET A 1 -12.02 14.71 7.44
CA MET A 1 -10.56 14.88 7.22
C MET A 1 -10.19 16.30 7.60
N ASN A 2 -9.00 16.54 8.15
CA ASN A 2 -8.56 17.90 8.46
C ASN A 2 -7.99 18.60 7.19
N SER A 3 -7.71 19.89 7.28
CA SER A 3 -7.20 20.69 6.15
C SER A 3 -5.85 20.18 5.63
N PHE A 4 -4.97 19.74 6.53
CA PHE A 4 -3.66 19.19 6.17
C PHE A 4 -3.78 17.92 5.32
N ASP A 5 -4.66 17.00 5.72
CA ASP A 5 -4.95 15.75 5.00
C ASP A 5 -5.44 16.02 3.58
N ILE A 6 -6.33 16.99 3.42
CA ILE A 6 -6.95 17.36 2.15
C ILE A 6 -5.92 17.99 1.22
N GLN A 7 -5.12 18.93 1.73
CA GLN A 7 -4.06 19.58 0.95
C GLN A 7 -3.01 18.56 0.48
N GLY A 8 -2.57 17.68 1.39
CA GLY A 8 -1.63 16.61 1.05
C GLY A 8 -2.21 15.65 0.00
N TYR A 9 -3.47 15.26 0.15
CA TYR A 9 -4.15 14.41 -0.83
C TYR A 9 -4.18 15.06 -2.22
N HIS A 10 -4.66 16.30 -2.34
CA HIS A 10 -4.74 16.97 -3.64
C HIS A 10 -3.37 17.28 -4.26
N MET A 11 -2.33 17.51 -3.44
CA MET A 11 -0.96 17.71 -3.94
C MET A 11 -0.47 16.54 -4.81
N PHE A 12 -0.86 15.31 -4.46
CA PHE A 12 -0.53 14.12 -5.24
C PHE A 12 -1.64 13.73 -6.22
N ASN A 13 -2.90 13.79 -5.78
CA ASN A 13 -4.03 13.32 -6.58
C ASN A 13 -4.25 14.13 -7.86
N GLN A 14 -3.82 15.40 -7.90
CA GLN A 14 -3.86 16.24 -9.10
C GLN A 14 -3.08 15.65 -10.29
N PHE A 15 -2.17 14.69 -10.08
CA PHE A 15 -1.45 14.04 -11.18
C PHE A 15 -2.16 12.79 -11.70
N ALA A 16 -3.14 12.24 -10.97
CA ALA A 16 -3.82 11.01 -11.33
C ALA A 16 -4.75 11.21 -12.53
N GLY A 17 -4.67 10.32 -13.52
CA GLY A 17 -5.49 10.35 -14.72
C GLY A 17 -4.91 11.21 -15.87
N HIS A 18 -3.74 11.83 -15.68
CA HIS A 18 -3.10 12.68 -16.68
C HIS A 18 -2.07 11.94 -17.54
N HIS A 19 -1.44 10.87 -17.05
CA HIS A 19 -0.41 10.14 -17.78
C HIS A 19 -0.65 8.63 -17.76
N PRO A 20 -1.24 8.05 -18.83
CA PRO A 20 -1.72 6.67 -18.82
C PRO A 20 -0.67 5.62 -18.45
N LEU A 21 0.60 5.81 -18.80
CA LEU A 21 1.67 4.86 -18.44
C LEU A 21 2.02 4.94 -16.94
N ILE A 22 2.01 6.15 -16.36
CA ILE A 22 2.32 6.34 -14.94
C ILE A 22 1.15 5.84 -14.11
N ASP A 23 -0.08 6.15 -14.53
CA ASP A 23 -1.31 5.68 -13.89
C ASP A 23 -1.38 4.15 -13.86
N LYS A 24 -1.04 3.49 -14.98
CA LYS A 24 -0.97 2.02 -15.05
C LYS A 24 0.15 1.47 -14.16
N LEU A 25 1.33 2.10 -14.14
CA LEU A 25 2.44 1.66 -13.30
C LEU A 25 2.08 1.74 -11.81
N PHE A 26 1.57 2.89 -11.35
CA PHE A 26 1.15 3.05 -9.96
C PHE A 26 -0.06 2.19 -9.60
N GLY A 27 -1.01 2.04 -10.52
CA GLY A 27 -2.13 1.11 -10.38
C GLY A 27 -1.64 -0.33 -10.17
N PHE A 28 -0.72 -0.79 -11.02
CA PHE A 28 -0.11 -2.11 -10.92
C PHE A 28 0.65 -2.31 -9.61
N LEU A 29 1.55 -1.38 -9.26
CA LEU A 29 2.35 -1.49 -8.04
C LEU A 29 1.48 -1.51 -6.78
N ALA A 30 0.44 -0.68 -6.72
CA ALA A 30 -0.47 -0.64 -5.58
C ALA A 30 -1.32 -1.92 -5.49
N GLN A 31 -1.90 -2.36 -6.60
CA GLN A 31 -2.79 -3.53 -6.63
C GLN A 31 -2.06 -4.84 -6.35
N TYR A 32 -0.82 -4.98 -6.81
CA TYR A 32 -0.04 -6.23 -6.72
C TYR A 32 1.14 -6.16 -5.75
N SER A 33 1.18 -5.15 -4.87
CA SER A 33 2.32 -4.95 -3.96
C SER A 33 2.61 -6.16 -3.08
N LEU A 34 1.57 -6.83 -2.58
CA LEU A 34 1.71 -8.01 -1.72
C LEU A 34 2.22 -9.23 -2.49
N GLU A 35 1.68 -9.47 -3.68
CA GLU A 35 2.10 -10.55 -4.57
C GLU A 35 3.54 -10.33 -5.04
N LEU A 36 3.90 -9.09 -5.41
CA LEU A 36 5.27 -8.71 -5.76
C LEU A 36 6.21 -8.95 -4.58
N TYR A 37 5.82 -8.55 -3.36
CA TYR A 37 6.60 -8.82 -2.16
C TYR A 37 6.84 -10.32 -1.96
N PHE A 38 5.81 -11.15 -2.11
CA PHE A 38 5.93 -12.60 -1.99
C PHE A 38 6.83 -13.22 -3.05
N VAL A 39 6.69 -12.81 -4.32
CA VAL A 39 7.56 -13.27 -5.42
C VAL A 39 9.01 -12.87 -5.16
N LEU A 40 9.26 -11.62 -4.76
CA LEU A 40 10.60 -11.13 -4.42
C LEU A 40 11.20 -11.89 -3.24
N PHE A 41 10.40 -12.23 -2.22
CA PHE A 41 10.83 -13.06 -1.10
C PHE A 41 11.28 -14.45 -1.57
N ILE A 42 10.49 -15.12 -2.42
CA ILE A 42 10.84 -16.44 -2.97
C ILE A 42 12.13 -16.37 -3.78
N ILE A 43 12.24 -15.39 -4.68
CA ILE A 43 13.44 -15.18 -5.49
C ILE A 43 14.64 -15.03 -4.55
N ALA A 44 14.56 -14.11 -3.59
CA ALA A 44 15.63 -13.87 -2.64
C ALA A 44 16.00 -15.14 -1.84
N TRP A 45 15.02 -15.91 -1.38
CA TRP A 45 15.23 -17.14 -0.62
C TRP A 45 15.98 -18.22 -1.42
N LEU A 46 15.67 -18.33 -2.72
CA LEU A 46 16.29 -19.28 -3.64
C LEU A 46 17.66 -18.83 -4.14
N THR A 47 17.86 -17.53 -4.34
CA THR A 47 19.12 -16.99 -4.88
C THR A 47 20.17 -16.68 -3.81
N LEU A 48 19.77 -16.44 -2.55
CA LEU A 48 20.72 -16.19 -1.46
C LEU A 48 21.55 -17.46 -1.14
N PRO A 49 22.89 -17.40 -1.15
CA PRO A 49 23.73 -18.53 -0.80
C PRO A 49 23.43 -19.06 0.62
N LYS A 50 23.51 -20.38 0.82
CA LYS A 50 23.26 -20.99 2.14
C LYS A 50 24.27 -20.56 3.21
N SER A 51 25.47 -20.15 2.80
CA SER A 51 26.51 -19.61 3.68
C SER A 51 26.16 -18.23 4.27
N GLU A 52 25.27 -17.48 3.62
CA GLU A 52 24.86 -16.13 4.02
C GLU A 52 23.75 -16.18 5.08
N ILE A 53 24.05 -16.82 6.22
CA ILE A 53 23.07 -17.11 7.28
C ILE A 53 22.43 -15.83 7.82
N ARG A 54 23.21 -14.74 7.98
CA ARG A 54 22.70 -13.46 8.51
C ARG A 54 21.67 -12.83 7.59
N GLN A 55 21.89 -12.85 6.28
CA GLN A 55 20.99 -12.30 5.27
C GLN A 55 19.73 -13.13 5.16
N ARG A 56 19.84 -14.47 5.21
CA ARG A 56 18.68 -15.36 5.21
C ARG A 56 17.83 -15.19 6.48
N HIS A 57 18.47 -15.03 7.64
CA HIS A 57 17.80 -14.70 8.90
C HIS A 57 17.08 -13.35 8.81
N ALA A 58 17.73 -12.32 8.29
CA ALA A 58 17.12 -11.01 8.06
C ALA A 58 15.92 -11.10 7.12
N LEU A 59 16.01 -11.89 6.04
CA LEU A 59 14.90 -12.11 5.10
C LEU A 59 13.67 -12.69 5.82
N VAL A 60 13.86 -13.71 6.66
CA VAL A 60 12.78 -14.30 7.47
C VAL A 60 12.20 -13.27 8.45
N ILE A 61 13.04 -12.49 9.14
CA ILE A 61 12.57 -11.44 10.04
C ILE A 61 11.73 -10.40 9.29
N MET A 62 12.17 -9.94 8.12
CA MET A 62 11.41 -8.99 7.31
C MET A 62 10.04 -9.56 6.91
N GLY A 63 9.98 -10.83 6.53
CA GLY A 63 8.72 -11.52 6.22
C GLY A 63 7.77 -11.56 7.42
N LEU A 64 8.28 -11.97 8.59
CA LEU A 64 7.51 -12.02 9.83
C LEU A 64 7.05 -10.63 10.29
N ALA A 65 7.91 -9.62 10.16
CA ALA A 65 7.58 -8.23 10.47
C ALA A 65 6.47 -7.70 9.55
N GLY A 66 6.50 -8.03 8.26
CA GLY A 66 5.43 -7.70 7.32
C GLY A 66 4.09 -8.31 7.72
N VAL A 67 4.08 -9.61 8.06
CA VAL A 67 2.87 -10.30 8.56
C VAL A 67 2.36 -9.65 9.85
N LEU A 68 3.25 -9.36 10.80
CA LEU A 68 2.87 -8.68 12.04
C LEU A 68 2.29 -7.28 11.77
N GLY A 69 2.86 -6.53 10.84
CA GLY A 69 2.34 -5.24 10.40
C GLY A 69 0.93 -5.33 9.82
N LEU A 70 0.64 -6.34 9.00
CA LEU A 70 -0.71 -6.57 8.47
C LEU A 70 -1.71 -6.93 9.57
N ILE A 71 -1.31 -7.75 10.55
CA ILE A 71 -2.16 -8.08 11.70
C ILE A 71 -2.49 -6.82 12.50
N ILE A 72 -1.48 -5.99 12.80
CA ILE A 72 -1.68 -4.72 13.50
C ILE A 72 -2.60 -3.79 12.70
N ASN A 73 -2.40 -3.68 11.39
CA ASN A 73 -3.26 -2.90 10.51
C ASN A 73 -4.73 -3.32 10.64
N VAL A 74 -5.03 -4.62 10.54
CA VAL A 74 -6.39 -5.15 10.71
C VAL A 74 -6.94 -4.85 12.10
N ILE A 75 -6.14 -4.99 13.16
CA ILE A 75 -6.60 -4.68 14.52
C ILE A 75 -6.97 -3.19 14.63
N VAL A 76 -6.11 -2.30 14.13
CA VAL A 76 -6.35 -0.85 14.18
C VAL A 76 -7.57 -0.47 13.33
N SER A 77 -7.77 -1.09 12.17
CA SER A 77 -8.92 -0.80 11.30
C SER A 77 -10.27 -1.11 11.94
N HIS A 78 -10.31 -2.05 12.90
CA HIS A 78 -11.52 -2.37 13.68
C HIS A 78 -11.75 -1.41 14.86
N ILE A 79 -10.71 -0.76 15.37
CA ILE A 79 -10.78 0.13 16.52
C ILE A 79 -10.97 1.59 16.09
N TYR A 80 -10.35 2.00 14.98
CA TYR A 80 -10.35 3.37 14.49
C TYR A 80 -10.76 3.44 13.02
N PHE A 81 -12.04 3.68 12.78
CA PHE A 81 -12.54 3.91 11.43
C PHE A 81 -12.26 5.34 10.98
N ARG A 82 -11.39 5.47 9.97
CA ARG A 82 -11.17 6.73 9.25
C ARG A 82 -11.68 6.59 7.81
N PRO A 83 -12.57 7.48 7.33
CA PRO A 83 -13.08 7.36 5.98
C PRO A 83 -12.02 7.74 4.93
N ARG A 84 -11.98 6.97 3.82
CA ARG A 84 -11.18 7.28 2.62
C ARG A 84 -11.64 8.58 1.95
N PRO A 85 -10.75 9.28 1.21
CA PRO A 85 -11.08 10.55 0.55
C PRO A 85 -12.34 10.49 -0.33
N PHE A 86 -12.51 9.43 -1.13
CA PHE A 86 -13.66 9.30 -2.04
C PHE A 86 -15.01 9.16 -1.32
N MET A 87 -15.02 8.86 -0.02
CA MET A 87 -16.26 8.76 0.76
C MET A 87 -16.75 10.12 1.27
N VAL A 88 -15.86 11.12 1.33
CA VAL A 88 -16.14 12.42 1.98
C VAL A 88 -15.91 13.62 1.08
N LEU A 89 -15.06 13.50 0.06
CA LEU A 89 -14.83 14.55 -0.92
C LEU A 89 -15.92 14.57 -1.99
N GLU A 90 -16.21 15.77 -2.49
CA GLU A 90 -17.20 15.96 -3.55
C GLU A 90 -16.76 15.26 -4.84
N LYS A 91 -17.71 14.61 -5.53
CA LYS A 91 -17.41 13.94 -6.80
C LYS A 91 -16.88 14.93 -7.83
N GLY A 92 -15.86 14.52 -8.59
CA GLY A 92 -15.19 15.37 -9.57
C GLY A 92 -14.06 16.23 -8.99
N THR A 93 -13.87 16.24 -7.67
CA THR A 93 -12.69 16.89 -7.04
C THR A 93 -11.49 15.95 -6.91
N PHE A 94 -11.66 14.68 -7.27
CA PHE A 94 -10.63 13.66 -7.14
C PHE A 94 -10.69 12.63 -8.27
N THR A 95 -9.55 11.96 -8.50
CA THR A 95 -9.43 10.85 -9.47
C THR A 95 -9.02 9.57 -8.74
N GLN A 96 -9.79 8.49 -8.90
CA GLN A 96 -9.40 7.15 -8.41
C GLN A 96 -8.76 6.33 -9.53
N LEU A 97 -7.50 5.92 -9.34
CA LEU A 97 -6.83 4.98 -10.25
C LEU A 97 -7.32 3.55 -10.06
N ILE A 98 -7.69 3.18 -8.83
CA ILE A 98 -8.16 1.84 -8.46
C ILE A 98 -9.47 2.01 -7.66
N PRO A 99 -10.56 1.34 -8.07
CA PRO A 99 -11.79 1.26 -7.27
C PRO A 99 -11.52 0.57 -5.94
N HIS A 100 -12.05 1.12 -4.85
CA HIS A 100 -11.90 0.57 -3.50
C HIS A 100 -13.25 0.47 -2.80
N SER A 101 -13.38 -0.51 -1.92
CA SER A 101 -14.52 -0.65 -1.01
C SER A 101 -14.53 0.49 0.03
N PRO A 102 -15.70 0.85 0.59
CA PRO A 102 -15.83 1.87 1.63
C PRO A 102 -15.37 1.37 3.01
N ASP A 103 -14.15 0.84 3.09
CA ASP A 103 -13.52 0.37 4.32
C ASP A 103 -12.64 1.45 4.98
N ALA A 104 -12.03 1.11 6.12
CA ALA A 104 -11.15 2.02 6.85
C ALA A 104 -9.92 2.39 6.01
N SER A 105 -9.57 3.68 6.01
CA SER A 105 -8.41 4.21 5.29
C SER A 105 -7.12 4.22 6.11
N PHE A 106 -7.17 3.88 7.39
CA PHE A 106 -6.08 4.03 8.34
C PHE A 106 -5.85 2.70 9.08
N PRO A 107 -4.60 2.34 9.42
CA PRO A 107 -3.34 3.04 9.12
C PRO A 107 -3.02 3.14 7.62
#